data_AF-A0AAW9QNK9-F1
#
_entry.id   AF-A0AAW9QNK9-F1
#
_cell.length_a   1.000
_cell.length_b   1.000
_cell.length_c   1.000
_cell.angle_alpha   90.00
_cell.angle_beta   90.00
_cell.angle_gamma   90.00
#
_symmetry.space_group_name_H-M   'P 1'
#
loop_
_entity.id
_entity.type
_entity.pdbx_description
1 polymer ?
#
loop_
_entity_poly.entity_id
_entity_poly.type
_entity_poly.pdbx_seq_one_letter_code
_entity_poly.pdbx_strand_id
1 'polypeptide(L)'
;MSDLELLRHLEEVIGRQLTEVPEERFHIPPRYSLEGVNAYALSGDGNVIGLYFRYNIGGFRLKISDICRFKNLVYLYLIDVKLRNFVVLEKLKNLQSLVLVGVGLTDMSFTGELTALTSLDLSHNEITAIRGLENLTALTSLDLSYNGITAIRGLENLTALTSLDL
;
A
#
# COMPACT_ATOMS: atom_id res chain seq x y z
N MET A 1 15.96 -14.75 -8.60
CA MET A 1 14.56 -14.92 -9.04
C MET A 1 14.14 -13.62 -9.65
N SER A 2 13.69 -13.61 -10.89
CA SER A 2 13.17 -12.40 -11.55
C SER A 2 11.81 -12.01 -10.97
N ASP A 3 11.38 -10.76 -11.18
CA ASP A 3 10.05 -10.33 -10.74
C ASP A 3 8.93 -11.12 -11.42
N LEU A 4 9.13 -11.59 -12.66
CA LEU A 4 8.18 -12.48 -13.33
C LEU A 4 8.07 -13.86 -12.66
N GLU A 5 9.19 -14.41 -12.19
CA GLU A 5 9.17 -15.66 -11.40
C GLU A 5 8.50 -15.45 -10.03
N LEU A 6 8.72 -14.28 -9.41
CA LEU A 6 8.04 -13.89 -8.18
C LEU A 6 6.52 -13.74 -8.39
N LEU A 7 6.09 -13.14 -9.49
CA LEU A 7 4.67 -13.01 -9.84
C LEU A 7 4.02 -14.36 -10.03
N ARG A 8 4.64 -15.28 -10.78
CA ARG A 8 4.11 -16.65 -10.96
C ARG A 8 3.93 -17.36 -9.63
N HIS A 9 4.92 -17.26 -8.75
CA HIS A 9 4.81 -17.81 -7.40
C HIS A 9 3.68 -17.14 -6.60
N LEU A 10 3.52 -15.83 -6.73
CA LEU A 10 2.45 -15.08 -6.08
C LEU A 10 1.07 -15.54 -6.58
N GLU A 11 0.90 -15.71 -7.89
CA GLU A 11 -0.29 -16.23 -8.57
C GLU A 11 -0.64 -17.65 -8.10
N GLU A 12 0.35 -18.52 -7.93
CA GLU A 12 0.19 -19.85 -7.33
C GLU A 12 -0.30 -19.75 -5.87
N VAL A 13 0.30 -18.86 -5.08
CA VAL A 13 -0.08 -18.63 -3.67
C VAL A 13 -1.51 -18.13 -3.54
N ILE A 14 -1.96 -17.25 -4.45
CA ILE A 14 -3.32 -16.69 -4.47
C ILE A 14 -4.32 -17.49 -5.32
N GLY A 15 -3.87 -18.58 -5.95
CA GLY A 15 -4.67 -19.46 -6.80
C GLY A 15 -5.41 -18.76 -7.95
N ARG A 16 -4.87 -17.66 -8.47
CA ARG A 16 -5.43 -16.92 -9.60
C ARG A 16 -4.35 -16.08 -10.28
N GLN A 17 -4.56 -15.81 -11.56
CA GLN A 17 -3.69 -14.93 -12.33
C GLN A 17 -3.91 -13.46 -11.95
N LEU A 18 -2.84 -12.69 -12.04
CA LEU A 18 -2.87 -11.24 -11.91
C LEU A 18 -3.01 -10.61 -13.29
N THR A 19 -3.73 -9.49 -13.35
CA THR A 19 -3.87 -8.72 -14.59
C THR A 19 -2.75 -7.70 -14.68
N GLU A 20 -1.94 -7.76 -15.73
CA GLU A 20 -1.02 -6.67 -16.03
C GLU A 20 -1.81 -5.43 -16.45
N VAL A 21 -1.50 -4.28 -15.86
CA VAL A 21 -2.07 -2.99 -16.25
C VAL A 21 -0.97 -1.97 -16.47
N PRO A 22 -1.19 -0.97 -17.36
CA PRO A 22 -0.25 0.12 -17.54
C PRO A 22 0.05 0.86 -16.24
N GLU A 23 1.29 1.34 -16.09
CA GLU A 23 1.75 2.06 -14.91
C GLU A 23 0.84 3.26 -14.58
N GLU A 24 0.37 3.98 -15.61
CA GLU A 24 -0.49 5.16 -15.49
C GLU A 24 -1.79 4.88 -14.73
N ARG A 25 -2.25 3.63 -14.71
CA ARG A 25 -3.44 3.22 -13.95
C ARG A 25 -3.18 3.12 -12.44
N PHE A 26 -1.93 3.08 -12.00
CA PHE A 26 -1.55 3.14 -10.60
C PHE A 26 -1.28 4.56 -10.09
N HIS A 27 -0.99 5.54 -10.96
CA HIS A 27 -0.68 6.93 -10.56
C HIS A 27 -1.86 7.69 -9.93
N ILE A 28 -3.08 7.20 -10.07
CA ILE A 28 -4.28 7.76 -9.42
C ILE A 28 -4.74 6.74 -8.38
N PRO A 29 -4.86 7.11 -7.07
CA PRO A 29 -5.41 6.21 -6.07
C PRO A 29 -6.72 5.65 -6.61
N PRO A 30 -6.86 4.32 -6.73
CA PRO A 30 -7.96 3.70 -7.43
C PRO A 30 -9.20 3.78 -6.54
N ARG A 31 -9.80 4.97 -6.38
CA ARG A 31 -11.12 5.05 -5.76
C ARG A 31 -12.12 4.25 -6.61
N TYR A 32 -11.90 4.05 -7.93
CA TYR A 32 -12.83 3.31 -8.79
C TYR A 32 -12.24 2.58 -10.04
N SER A 33 -10.92 2.52 -10.26
CA SER A 33 -10.39 2.16 -11.60
C SER A 33 -10.02 0.69 -11.82
N LEU A 34 -9.81 -0.12 -10.78
CA LEU A 34 -9.39 -1.54 -10.89
C LEU A 34 -10.42 -2.51 -10.29
N GLU A 35 -11.71 -2.14 -10.30
CA GLU A 35 -12.75 -2.97 -9.72
C GLU A 35 -12.78 -4.38 -10.31
N GLY A 36 -12.76 -5.39 -9.44
CA GLY A 36 -12.94 -6.81 -9.81
C GLY A 36 -11.68 -7.57 -10.22
N VAL A 37 -10.49 -6.95 -10.24
CA VAL A 37 -9.24 -7.63 -10.63
C VAL A 37 -8.11 -7.42 -9.62
N ASN A 38 -7.30 -8.45 -9.37
CA ASN A 38 -5.98 -8.26 -8.76
C ASN A 38 -4.99 -8.00 -9.89
N ALA A 39 -4.12 -7.01 -9.71
CA ALA A 39 -3.32 -6.48 -10.81
C ALA A 39 -1.88 -6.17 -10.42
N TYR A 40 -1.02 -6.07 -11.44
CA TYR A 40 0.35 -5.61 -11.31
C TYR A 40 0.70 -4.65 -12.45
N ALA A 41 1.74 -3.84 -12.25
CA ALA A 41 2.33 -3.02 -13.31
C ALA A 41 3.84 -3.28 -13.40
N LEU A 42 4.36 -3.21 -14.63
CA LEU A 42 5.77 -3.31 -14.93
C LEU A 42 6.32 -1.95 -15.34
N SER A 43 7.58 -1.71 -14.96
CA SER A 43 8.41 -0.66 -15.56
C SER A 43 8.87 -1.06 -16.96
N GLY A 44 9.39 -0.10 -17.73
CA GLY A 44 9.97 -0.36 -19.06
C GLY A 44 11.09 -1.41 -19.08
N ASP A 45 11.77 -1.61 -17.94
CA ASP A 45 12.83 -2.62 -17.77
C ASP A 45 12.30 -3.97 -17.24
N GLY A 46 10.98 -4.14 -17.10
CA GLY A 46 10.34 -5.38 -16.70
C GLY A 46 10.33 -5.66 -15.19
N ASN A 47 10.66 -4.68 -14.34
CA ASN A 47 10.50 -4.80 -12.88
C ASN A 47 9.05 -4.52 -12.47
N VAL A 48 8.54 -5.24 -11.48
CA VAL A 48 7.23 -4.98 -10.89
C VAL A 48 7.30 -3.74 -10.01
N ILE A 49 6.51 -2.74 -10.39
CA ILE A 49 6.45 -1.43 -9.72
C ILE A 49 5.10 -1.18 -9.06
N GLY A 50 4.05 -1.91 -9.47
CA GLY A 50 2.71 -1.76 -8.91
C GLY A 50 2.13 -3.11 -8.53
N LEU A 51 1.47 -3.18 -7.37
CA LEU A 51 0.66 -4.32 -6.95
C LEU A 51 -0.68 -3.84 -6.39
N TYR A 52 -1.76 -4.45 -6.86
CA TYR A 52 -3.12 -4.18 -6.44
C TYR A 52 -3.82 -5.48 -6.06
N PHE A 53 -4.27 -5.56 -4.81
CA PHE A 53 -5.05 -6.67 -4.29
C PHE A 53 -6.33 -6.16 -3.62
N ARG A 54 -7.47 -6.72 -4.01
CA ARG A 54 -8.78 -6.45 -3.42
C ARG A 54 -9.49 -7.74 -3.05
N TYR A 55 -10.29 -7.68 -1.98
CA TYR A 55 -11.28 -8.67 -1.56
C TYR A 55 -10.75 -10.08 -1.29
N ASN A 56 -10.93 -10.52 -0.04
CA ASN A 56 -11.09 -11.91 0.39
C ASN A 56 -10.48 -12.96 -0.56
N ILE A 57 -9.16 -12.91 -0.70
CA ILE A 57 -8.33 -14.05 -1.09
C ILE A 57 -8.38 -15.15 0.00
N GLY A 58 -9.54 -15.37 0.65
CA GLY A 58 -9.73 -16.09 1.91
C GLY A 58 -9.47 -17.58 1.91
N GLY A 59 -8.89 -18.12 0.83
CA GLY A 59 -8.28 -19.45 0.81
C GLY A 59 -6.74 -19.42 0.75
N PHE A 60 -6.11 -18.25 0.69
CA PHE A 60 -4.77 -18.12 0.16
C PHE A 60 -3.73 -17.68 1.20
N ARG A 61 -2.56 -18.32 1.11
CA ARG A 61 -1.42 -18.21 2.04
C ARG A 61 -0.65 -16.89 1.90
N LEU A 62 -1.22 -15.87 1.26
CA LEU A 62 -0.50 -14.64 0.96
C LEU A 62 -0.01 -14.02 2.26
N LYS A 63 1.30 -13.81 2.35
CA LYS A 63 1.92 -13.05 3.42
C LYS A 63 2.41 -11.73 2.86
N ILE A 64 2.39 -10.71 3.71
CA ILE A 64 3.02 -9.42 3.39
C ILE A 64 4.52 -9.58 3.03
N SER A 65 5.18 -10.62 3.56
CA SER A 65 6.57 -10.96 3.21
C SER A 65 6.75 -11.38 1.76
N ASP A 66 5.71 -11.95 1.13
CA ASP A 66 5.74 -12.33 -0.29
C ASP A 66 5.74 -11.07 -1.17
N ILE A 67 4.92 -10.08 -0.79
CA ILE A 67 4.88 -8.74 -1.41
C ILE A 67 6.22 -8.03 -1.23
N CYS A 68 6.85 -8.14 -0.06
CA CYS A 68 8.12 -7.46 0.23
C CYS A 68 9.32 -8.01 -0.58
N ARG A 69 9.13 -9.04 -1.41
CA ARG A 69 10.17 -9.57 -2.32
C ARG A 69 10.37 -8.64 -3.53
N PHE A 70 9.35 -7.89 -3.93
CA PHE A 70 9.43 -6.91 -5.02
C PHE A 70 10.04 -5.61 -4.51
N LYS A 71 11.34 -5.40 -4.75
CA LYS A 71 12.11 -4.28 -4.18
C LYS A 71 11.91 -2.95 -4.89
N ASN A 72 11.36 -2.99 -6.10
CA ASN A 72 11.13 -1.83 -6.95
C ASN A 72 9.70 -1.30 -6.86
N LEU A 73 8.90 -1.75 -5.88
CA LEU A 73 7.53 -1.27 -5.71
C LEU A 73 7.50 0.23 -5.46
N VAL A 74 6.70 0.90 -6.30
CA VAL A 74 6.34 2.31 -6.22
C VAL A 74 4.90 2.46 -5.73
N TYR A 75 4.03 1.53 -6.12
CA TYR A 75 2.60 1.51 -5.77
C TYR A 75 2.23 0.19 -5.10
N LEU A 76 1.64 0.28 -3.91
CA LEU A 76 1.12 -0.90 -3.21
C LEU A 76 -0.29 -0.62 -2.67
N TYR A 77 -1.27 -1.31 -3.26
CA TYR A 77 -2.68 -1.13 -2.95
C TYR A 77 -3.28 -2.43 -2.44
N LEU A 78 -3.69 -2.42 -1.17
CA LEU A 78 -4.21 -3.56 -0.44
C LEU A 78 -5.56 -3.16 0.18
N ILE A 79 -6.65 -3.69 -0.37
CA ILE A 79 -8.03 -3.32 -0.02
C ILE A 79 -8.80 -4.55 0.44
N ASP A 80 -9.33 -4.53 1.66
CA ASP A 80 -10.08 -5.65 2.26
C ASP A 80 -9.33 -6.99 2.22
N VAL A 81 -8.00 -6.93 2.42
CA VAL A 81 -7.14 -8.12 2.50
C VAL A 81 -6.77 -8.42 3.95
N LYS A 82 -6.91 -9.68 4.35
CA LYS A 82 -6.55 -10.14 5.70
C LYS A 82 -5.08 -10.53 5.77
N LEU A 83 -4.21 -9.54 5.94
CA LEU A 83 -2.78 -9.74 6.15
C LEU A 83 -2.39 -9.38 7.60
N ARG A 84 -1.17 -9.75 7.99
CA ARG A 84 -0.58 -9.40 9.28
C ARG A 84 0.87 -8.96 9.07
N ASN A 85 1.43 -8.32 10.08
CA ASN A 85 2.84 -7.92 10.13
C ASN A 85 3.24 -6.83 9.11
N PHE A 86 2.49 -5.73 9.05
CA PHE A 86 2.75 -4.62 8.13
C PHE A 86 4.11 -3.92 8.36
N VAL A 87 4.74 -4.12 9.53
CA VAL A 87 6.07 -3.57 9.85
C VAL A 87 7.10 -3.89 8.77
N VAL A 88 7.05 -5.07 8.13
CA VAL A 88 8.03 -5.42 7.08
C VAL A 88 7.96 -4.52 5.84
N LEU A 89 6.87 -3.76 5.66
CA LEU A 89 6.74 -2.79 4.57
C LEU A 89 7.76 -1.65 4.68
N GLU A 90 8.31 -1.37 5.87
CA GLU A 90 9.37 -0.37 6.10
C GLU A 90 10.60 -0.54 5.18
N LYS A 91 10.77 -1.73 4.59
CA LYS A 91 11.86 -2.10 3.67
C LYS A 91 11.61 -1.64 2.23
N LEU A 92 10.39 -1.26 1.87
CA LEU A 92 9.99 -0.83 0.53
C LEU A 92 10.21 0.67 0.34
N LYS A 93 11.48 1.09 0.38
CA LYS A 93 11.89 2.51 0.40
C LYS A 93 11.50 3.32 -0.84
N ASN A 94 11.10 2.65 -1.93
CA ASN A 94 10.71 3.28 -3.19
C ASN A 94 9.20 3.59 -3.28
N LEU A 95 8.40 3.20 -2.28
CA LEU A 95 6.96 3.44 -2.29
C LEU A 95 6.67 4.95 -2.33
N GLN A 96 5.90 5.36 -3.34
CA GLN A 96 5.38 6.71 -3.48
C GLN A 96 3.89 6.77 -3.14
N SER A 97 3.16 5.67 -3.35
CA SER A 97 1.75 5.56 -3.00
C SER A 97 1.47 4.26 -2.27
N LEU A 98 0.89 4.37 -1.08
CA LEU A 98 0.50 3.24 -0.25
C LEU A 98 -0.97 3.37 0.13
N VAL A 99 -1.76 2.35 -0.21
CA VAL A 99 -3.18 2.23 0.13
C VAL A 99 -3.37 0.94 0.91
N LEU A 100 -3.75 1.05 2.18
CA LEU A 100 -4.06 -0.07 3.07
C LEU A 100 -5.46 0.15 3.63
N VAL A 101 -6.50 -0.25 2.90
CA VAL A 101 -7.90 0.02 3.28
C VAL A 101 -8.56 -1.24 3.80
N GLY A 102 -9.24 -1.18 4.94
CA GLY A 102 -10.00 -2.34 5.44
C GLY A 102 -9.13 -3.54 5.83
N VAL A 103 -7.84 -3.33 6.15
CA VAL A 103 -6.89 -4.41 6.44
C VAL A 103 -6.75 -4.72 7.94
N GLY A 104 -7.48 -4.00 8.79
CA GLY A 104 -7.43 -4.15 10.26
C GLY A 104 -6.15 -3.59 10.88
N LEU A 105 -5.60 -2.52 10.29
CA LEU A 105 -4.39 -1.87 10.78
C LEU A 105 -4.67 -1.13 12.09
N THR A 106 -3.85 -1.35 13.11
CA THR A 106 -3.93 -0.66 14.41
C THR A 106 -2.71 0.21 14.71
N ASP A 107 -1.57 -0.12 14.10
CA ASP A 107 -0.30 0.56 14.25
C ASP A 107 0.24 0.96 12.87
N MET A 108 0.45 2.26 12.69
CA MET A 108 0.98 2.85 11.45
C MET A 108 2.43 3.33 11.59
N SER A 109 3.13 3.03 12.68
CA SER A 109 4.47 3.58 12.97
C SER A 109 5.52 3.25 11.89
N PHE A 110 5.34 2.14 11.17
CA PHE A 110 6.22 1.73 10.07
C PHE A 110 6.21 2.71 8.88
N THR A 111 5.21 3.58 8.76
CA THR A 111 5.14 4.56 7.66
C THR A 111 6.25 5.58 7.74
N GLY A 112 6.84 5.82 8.92
CA GLY A 112 7.90 6.83 9.12
C GLY A 112 9.21 6.49 8.42
N GLU A 113 9.32 5.24 7.96
CA GLU A 113 10.44 4.69 7.20
C GLU A 113 10.27 4.83 5.68
N LEU A 114 9.08 5.24 5.21
CA LEU A 114 8.69 5.32 3.80
C LEU A 114 8.75 6.76 3.28
N THR A 115 9.91 7.40 3.41
CA THR A 115 10.11 8.84 3.16
C THR A 115 9.85 9.31 1.73
N ALA A 116 9.71 8.38 0.78
CA ALA A 116 9.35 8.68 -0.61
C ALA A 116 7.84 8.81 -0.83
N LEU A 117 7.00 8.51 0.18
CA LEU A 117 5.55 8.60 0.06
C LEU A 117 5.09 10.03 -0.25
N THR A 118 4.27 10.15 -1.29
CA THR A 118 3.52 11.36 -1.64
C THR A 118 2.03 11.19 -1.38
N SER A 119 1.52 9.94 -1.41
CA SER A 119 0.13 9.61 -1.08
C SER A 119 0.06 8.44 -0.09
N LEU A 120 -0.75 8.60 0.96
CA LEU A 120 -1.00 7.58 1.96
C LEU A 120 -2.50 7.51 2.28
N ASP A 121 -3.10 6.35 2.04
CA ASP A 121 -4.49 6.05 2.40
C ASP A 121 -4.51 4.85 3.36
N LEU A 122 -4.88 5.13 4.61
CA LEU A 122 -5.09 4.13 5.66
C LEU A 122 -6.54 4.17 6.16
N SER A 123 -7.48 4.57 5.30
CA SER A 123 -8.89 4.64 5.66
C SER A 123 -9.49 3.28 6.01
N HIS A 124 -10.60 3.28 6.74
CA HIS A 124 -11.31 2.06 7.17
C HIS A 124 -10.42 1.07 7.93
N ASN A 125 -9.65 1.55 8.91
CA ASN A 125 -8.84 0.72 9.79
C ASN A 125 -9.21 0.93 11.27
N GLU A 126 -8.39 0.43 12.18
CA GLU A 126 -8.58 0.49 13.64
C GLU A 126 -7.51 1.36 14.31
N ILE A 127 -6.98 2.36 13.59
CA ILE A 127 -5.94 3.28 14.09
C ILE A 127 -6.58 4.23 15.11
N THR A 128 -5.95 4.41 16.26
CA THR A 128 -6.47 5.26 17.34
C THR A 128 -5.60 6.49 17.64
N ALA A 129 -4.37 6.51 17.14
CA ALA A 129 -3.44 7.61 17.30
C ALA A 129 -2.56 7.76 16.06
N ILE A 130 -2.37 9.00 15.63
CA ILE A 130 -1.49 9.37 14.52
C ILE A 130 -0.03 9.32 15.03
N ARG A 131 0.78 8.43 14.44
CA ARG A 131 2.22 8.23 14.74
C ARG A 131 2.94 7.76 13.48
N GLY A 132 4.25 7.92 13.40
CA GLY A 132 5.01 7.40 12.25
C GLY A 132 4.85 8.23 10.98
N LEU A 133 4.52 9.51 11.09
CA LEU A 133 4.43 10.44 9.97
C LEU A 133 5.53 11.51 10.01
N GLU A 134 6.39 11.48 11.04
CA GLU A 134 7.30 12.56 11.40
C GLU A 134 8.33 12.88 10.30
N ASN A 135 8.67 11.89 9.47
CA ASN A 135 9.65 12.00 8.38
C ASN A 135 9.02 12.15 6.99
N LEU A 136 7.68 12.14 6.88
CA LEU A 136 7.00 12.13 5.57
C LEU A 136 6.81 13.54 5.00
N THR A 137 7.91 14.29 4.87
CA THR A 137 7.89 15.69 4.43
C THR A 137 7.47 15.87 2.97
N ALA A 138 7.47 14.80 2.17
CA ALA A 138 7.01 14.78 0.78
C ALA A 138 5.52 14.42 0.63
N LEU A 139 4.83 14.06 1.72
CA LEU A 139 3.45 13.62 1.68
C LEU A 139 2.52 14.79 1.32
N THR A 140 1.76 14.63 0.24
CA THR A 140 0.82 15.65 -0.27
C THR A 140 -0.64 15.29 -0.04
N SER A 141 -0.94 14.00 0.13
CA SER A 141 -2.27 13.46 0.39
C SER A 141 -2.25 12.43 1.52
N LEU A 142 -3.12 12.61 2.51
CA LEU A 142 -3.29 11.71 3.66
C LEU A 142 -4.78 11.45 3.90
N ASP A 143 -5.18 10.19 3.86
CA ASP A 143 -6.53 9.74 4.21
C ASP A 143 -6.44 8.78 5.42
N LEU A 144 -6.96 9.22 6.56
CA LEU A 144 -7.14 8.42 7.77
C LEU A 144 -8.61 8.28 8.15
N SER A 145 -9.54 8.58 7.23
CA SER A 145 -10.97 8.52 7.48
C SER A 145 -11.43 7.13 7.92
N TYR A 146 -12.55 7.06 8.66
CA TYR A 146 -13.09 5.80 9.17
C TYR A 146 -12.09 5.01 10.04
N ASN A 147 -11.34 5.71 10.88
CA ASN A 147 -10.52 5.16 11.96
C ASN A 147 -11.10 5.52 13.35
N GLY A 148 -10.40 5.15 14.42
CA GLY A 148 -10.74 5.47 15.81
C GLY A 148 -9.93 6.64 16.39
N ILE A 149 -9.42 7.55 15.55
CA ILE A 149 -8.57 8.67 15.98
C ILE A 149 -9.41 9.69 16.74
N THR A 150 -8.99 10.01 17.97
CA THR A 150 -9.72 10.96 18.85
C THR A 150 -8.97 12.27 19.09
N ALA A 151 -7.70 12.35 18.69
CA ALA A 151 -6.86 13.53 18.84
C ALA A 151 -5.95 13.71 17.62
N ILE A 152 -5.89 14.93 17.11
CA ILE A 152 -5.09 15.31 15.95
C ILE A 152 -3.76 15.88 16.46
N ARG A 153 -2.70 15.09 16.39
CA ARG A 153 -1.31 15.43 16.74
C ARG A 153 -0.37 14.63 15.83
N GLY A 154 0.88 15.04 15.66
CA GLY A 154 1.85 14.28 14.85
C GLY A 154 1.76 14.56 13.34
N LEU A 155 1.13 15.67 12.95
CA LEU A 155 1.04 16.14 11.56
C LEU A 155 1.94 17.36 11.29
N GLU A 156 2.67 17.84 12.30
CA GLU A 156 3.36 19.13 12.30
C GLU A 156 4.45 19.23 11.23
N ASN A 157 5.06 18.10 10.86
CA ASN A 157 6.14 18.02 9.89
C ASN A 157 5.67 17.79 8.44
N LEU A 158 4.35 17.60 8.21
CA LEU A 158 3.79 17.34 6.88
C LEU A 158 3.62 18.63 6.09
N THR A 159 4.71 19.35 5.85
CA THR A 159 4.70 20.70 5.26
C THR A 159 4.25 20.74 3.80
N ALA A 160 4.27 19.60 3.10
CA ALA A 160 3.80 19.47 1.73
C ALA A 160 2.33 19.02 1.62
N LEU A 161 1.65 18.79 2.75
CA LEU A 161 0.30 18.24 2.76
C LEU A 161 -0.71 19.25 2.19
N THR A 162 -1.46 18.81 1.18
CA THR A 162 -2.49 19.64 0.51
C THR A 162 -3.88 19.04 0.59
N SER A 163 -3.99 17.75 0.91
CA SER A 163 -5.25 17.03 1.11
C SER A 163 -5.18 16.18 2.37
N LEU A 164 -6.18 16.31 3.24
CA LEU A 164 -6.30 15.60 4.50
C LEU A 164 -7.76 15.18 4.73
N ASP A 165 -7.97 13.90 5.01
CA ASP A 165 -9.25 13.30 5.44
C ASP A 165 -9.03 12.52 6.76
N LEU A 166 -9.93 12.66 7.74
CA LEU A 166 -9.76 12.17 9.13
C LEU A 166 -11.05 11.53 9.68
#